data_AF-A0A7I7RBB3-F1
#
_entry.id   AF-A0A7I7RBB3-F1
#
_cell.length_a   1.000
_cell.length_b   1.000
_cell.length_c   1.000
_cell.angle_alpha   90.00
_cell.angle_beta   90.00
_cell.angle_gamma   90.00
#
_symmetry.space_group_name_H-M   'P 1'
#
loop_
_entity.id
_entity.type
_entity.pdbx_description
1 polymer ?
#
loop_
_entity_poly.entity_id
_entity_poly.type
_entity_poly.pdbx_seq_one_letter_code
_entity_poly.pdbx_strand_id
1 'polypeptide(L)'
;MNTGRGLAALAASAVLMGALAAPAHAGPPSYGSNGVFNVITNPRPGWATATIEPGRYRVDQAPSMPPYQSAQGFWYRCHNFPCSPSYPANVIASAPADRNAPTFVDILPTDVAVALHNVTLTVAN
;
A
#
# COMPACT_ATOMS: atom_id res chain seq x y z
N MET A 1 32.87 -20.26 69.15
CA MET A 1 32.27 -19.52 68.03
C MET A 1 33.31 -19.44 66.92
N ASN A 2 33.19 -20.30 65.89
CA ASN A 2 33.72 -20.03 64.55
C ASN A 2 33.02 -20.98 63.57
N THR A 3 32.39 -20.39 62.56
CA THR A 3 31.36 -20.99 61.71
C THR A 3 31.97 -21.87 60.64
N GLY A 4 31.50 -23.12 60.55
CA GLY A 4 31.92 -24.07 59.53
C GLY A 4 30.87 -24.25 58.42
N ARG A 5 31.41 -24.64 57.26
CA ARG A 5 30.79 -25.36 56.13
C ARG A 5 30.07 -24.52 55.07
N GLY A 6 30.78 -24.35 53.96
CA GLY A 6 30.21 -23.99 52.68
C GLY A 6 29.40 -25.12 52.04
N LEU A 7 28.51 -24.70 51.15
CA LEU A 7 27.87 -25.49 50.11
C LEU A 7 27.82 -24.58 48.88
N ALA A 8 28.58 -24.95 47.87
CA ALA A 8 28.49 -24.43 46.52
C ALA A 8 27.29 -25.06 45.81
N ALA A 9 26.55 -24.29 45.00
CA ALA A 9 25.98 -24.78 43.74
C ALA A 9 25.29 -23.66 42.93
N LEU A 10 25.88 -23.41 41.76
CA LEU A 10 25.24 -23.21 40.45
C LEU A 10 24.41 -21.94 40.22
N ALA A 11 25.09 -20.91 39.73
CA ALA A 11 24.49 -19.86 38.90
C ALA A 11 24.04 -20.47 37.55
N ALA A 12 22.73 -20.61 37.34
CA ALA A 12 22.18 -20.95 36.04
C ALA A 12 21.94 -19.66 35.24
N SER A 13 22.89 -19.31 34.38
CA SER A 13 22.71 -18.26 33.38
C SER A 13 21.74 -18.75 32.30
N ALA A 14 20.47 -18.34 32.38
CA ALA A 14 19.52 -18.54 31.30
C ALA A 14 19.87 -17.59 30.15
N VAL A 15 20.57 -18.10 29.13
CA VAL A 15 20.75 -17.41 27.85
C VAL A 15 19.38 -17.37 27.17
N LEU A 16 18.71 -16.22 27.29
CA LEU A 16 17.48 -15.95 26.58
C LEU A 16 17.83 -15.87 25.08
N MET A 17 17.62 -16.96 24.35
CA MET A 17 17.70 -16.94 22.89
C MET A 17 16.69 -15.93 22.37
N GLY A 18 17.18 -14.81 21.86
CA GLY A 18 16.37 -13.83 21.15
C GLY A 18 15.72 -14.52 19.95
N ALA A 19 14.40 -14.70 20.01
CA ALA A 19 13.63 -15.00 18.81
C ALA A 19 13.79 -13.80 17.87
N LEU A 20 14.57 -13.96 16.80
CA LEU A 20 14.55 -13.04 15.68
C LEU A 20 13.13 -13.10 15.11
N ALA A 21 12.29 -12.11 15.46
CA ALA A 21 11.03 -11.90 14.79
C ALA A 21 11.34 -11.62 13.32
N ALA A 22 11.15 -12.63 12.46
CA ALA A 22 11.15 -12.41 11.03
C ALA A 22 10.11 -11.32 10.73
N PRO A 23 10.40 -10.34 9.86
CA PRO A 23 9.41 -9.36 9.50
C PRO A 23 8.22 -10.12 8.92
N ALA A 24 7.04 -9.92 9.49
CA ALA A 24 5.82 -10.33 8.85
C ALA A 24 5.80 -9.61 7.50
N HIS A 25 6.07 -10.35 6.43
CA HIS A 25 5.88 -9.84 5.07
C HIS A 25 4.37 -9.65 4.94
N ALA A 26 3.90 -8.43 5.19
CA ALA A 26 2.57 -8.04 4.78
C ALA A 26 2.46 -8.37 3.29
N GLY A 27 1.34 -8.96 2.87
CA GLY A 27 1.07 -9.15 1.44
C GLY A 27 1.31 -7.84 0.68
N PRO A 28 1.55 -7.91 -0.65
CA PRO A 28 1.84 -6.72 -1.44
C PRO A 28 0.81 -5.62 -1.14
N PRO A 29 1.26 -4.36 -0.97
CA PRO A 29 0.37 -3.29 -0.57
C PRO A 29 -0.79 -3.16 -1.57
N SER A 30 -2.01 -3.12 -1.02
CA SER A 30 -3.23 -2.82 -1.78
C SER A 30 -3.64 -1.37 -1.52
N TYR A 31 -3.87 -0.59 -2.57
CA TYR A 31 -4.30 0.81 -2.49
C TYR A 31 -5.73 0.93 -3.01
N GLY A 32 -6.66 1.49 -2.25
CA GLY A 32 -8.05 1.60 -2.67
C GLY A 32 -8.98 1.92 -1.50
N SER A 33 -10.30 1.96 -1.67
CA SER A 33 -11.09 1.88 -2.92
C SER A 33 -11.29 3.26 -3.58
N ASN A 34 -11.14 4.31 -2.77
CA ASN A 34 -11.24 5.70 -3.16
C ASN A 34 -10.11 6.48 -2.50
N GLY A 35 -9.63 7.53 -3.16
CA GLY A 35 -8.63 8.43 -2.58
C GLY A 35 -7.63 8.93 -3.61
N VAL A 36 -6.78 9.87 -3.18
CA VAL A 36 -5.69 10.39 -4.00
C VAL A 36 -4.38 10.04 -3.32
N PHE A 37 -3.48 9.38 -4.04
CA PHE A 37 -2.22 8.88 -3.52
C PHE A 37 -1.07 9.66 -4.15
N ASN A 38 -0.18 10.22 -3.34
CA ASN A 38 1.01 10.92 -3.81
C ASN A 38 2.04 9.88 -4.25
N VAL A 39 2.65 10.05 -5.42
CA VAL A 39 3.70 9.14 -5.87
C VAL A 39 4.99 9.52 -5.16
N ILE A 40 5.55 8.57 -4.40
CA ILE A 40 6.61 8.85 -3.42
C ILE A 40 7.90 9.42 -4.03
N THR A 41 8.14 9.18 -5.33
CA THR A 41 9.33 9.65 -6.05
C THR A 41 9.20 11.06 -6.63
N ASN A 42 8.00 11.62 -6.69
CA ASN A 42 7.75 13.00 -7.12
C ASN A 42 6.68 13.66 -6.24
N PRO A 43 6.91 13.73 -4.92
CA PRO A 43 5.91 14.21 -3.99
C PRO A 43 5.67 15.70 -4.23
N ARG A 44 4.39 16.09 -4.34
CA ARG A 44 3.99 17.50 -4.29
C ARG A 44 3.05 17.77 -3.12
N PRO A 45 3.10 18.97 -2.53
CA PRO A 45 2.10 19.38 -1.56
C PRO A 45 0.71 19.35 -2.22
N GLY A 46 -0.24 18.70 -1.58
CA GLY A 46 -1.58 18.47 -2.11
C GLY A 46 -2.43 17.63 -1.17
N TRP A 47 -3.70 17.41 -1.53
CA TRP A 47 -4.66 16.64 -0.75
C TRP A 47 -4.54 15.13 -1.01
N ALA A 48 -3.35 14.58 -0.75
CA ALA A 48 -3.15 13.14 -0.81
C ALA A 48 -3.59 12.47 0.50
N THR A 49 -4.28 11.34 0.37
CA THR A 49 -4.72 10.48 1.47
C THR A 49 -3.56 9.62 2.00
N ALA A 50 -2.67 9.20 1.11
CA ALA A 50 -1.49 8.38 1.43
C ALA A 50 -0.46 8.49 0.30
N THR A 51 0.61 7.71 0.39
CA THR A 51 1.64 7.60 -0.66
C THR A 51 1.56 6.25 -1.36
N ILE A 52 1.98 6.22 -2.62
CA ILE A 52 2.10 5.02 -3.46
C ILE A 52 3.48 5.00 -4.13
N GLU A 53 4.04 3.82 -4.31
CA GLU A 53 5.30 3.64 -5.03
C GLU A 53 5.06 3.62 -6.55
N PRO A 54 6.05 4.04 -7.36
CA PRO A 54 6.03 3.74 -8.79
C PRO A 54 6.09 2.23 -9.03
N GLY A 55 5.44 1.77 -10.09
CA GLY A 55 5.42 0.36 -10.43
C GLY A 55 4.19 -0.02 -11.26
N ARG A 56 4.10 -1.31 -11.57
CA ARG A 56 2.94 -1.86 -12.25
C ARG A 56 1.94 -2.39 -11.22
N TYR A 57 0.69 -2.00 -11.41
CA TYR A 57 -0.40 -2.40 -10.55
C TYR A 57 -1.50 -3.07 -11.37
N ARG A 58 -2.03 -4.17 -10.85
CA ARG A 58 -3.32 -4.70 -11.29
C ARG A 58 -4.41 -3.79 -10.75
N VAL A 59 -5.37 -3.46 -11.60
CA VAL A 59 -6.53 -2.64 -11.26
C VAL A 59 -7.73 -3.57 -11.15
N ASP A 60 -8.25 -3.72 -9.94
CA ASP A 60 -9.46 -4.49 -9.70
C ASP A 60 -10.59 -3.56 -9.26
N GLN A 61 -11.81 -3.90 -9.63
CA GLN A 61 -12.95 -3.15 -9.13
C GLN A 61 -13.12 -3.38 -7.63
N ALA A 62 -13.52 -2.33 -6.92
CA ALA A 62 -13.78 -2.39 -5.50
C ALA A 62 -14.75 -3.52 -5.15
N PRO A 63 -14.48 -4.27 -4.06
CA PRO A 63 -15.37 -5.32 -3.59
C PRO A 63 -16.75 -4.75 -3.26
N SER A 64 -17.77 -5.57 -3.43
CA SER A 64 -19.18 -5.24 -3.18
C SER A 64 -19.84 -6.38 -2.42
N MET A 65 -20.89 -6.09 -1.65
CA MET A 65 -21.67 -7.12 -0.98
C MET A 65 -22.66 -7.76 -1.96
N PRO A 66 -22.68 -9.10 -2.13
CA PRO A 66 -23.69 -9.77 -2.95
C PRO A 66 -25.12 -9.46 -2.46
N PRO A 67 -26.12 -9.27 -3.36
CA PRO A 67 -26.06 -9.35 -4.82
C PRO A 67 -25.64 -8.04 -5.52
N TYR A 68 -25.28 -7.01 -4.75
CA TYR A 68 -24.99 -5.68 -5.29
C TYR A 68 -23.62 -5.63 -5.96
N GLN A 69 -23.56 -4.86 -7.04
CA GLN A 69 -22.33 -4.55 -7.74
C GLN A 69 -22.02 -3.07 -7.61
N SER A 70 -20.78 -2.74 -7.23
CA SER A 70 -20.29 -1.37 -7.27
C SER A 70 -20.42 -0.80 -8.69
N ALA A 71 -20.64 0.52 -8.80
CA ALA A 71 -20.51 1.21 -10.08
C ALA A 71 -19.10 0.97 -10.67
N GLN A 72 -18.99 0.97 -12.00
CA GLN A 72 -17.70 0.78 -12.70
C GLN A 72 -16.65 1.72 -12.10
N GLY A 73 -15.54 1.12 -11.66
CA GLY A 73 -14.43 1.87 -11.11
C GLY A 73 -13.52 2.42 -12.20
N PHE A 74 -12.78 3.47 -11.88
CA PHE A 74 -11.79 4.08 -12.74
C PHE A 74 -10.65 4.69 -11.92
N TRP A 75 -9.54 4.96 -12.59
CA TRP A 75 -8.38 5.61 -12.01
C TRP A 75 -7.90 6.78 -12.87
N TYR A 76 -7.18 7.71 -12.27
CA TYR A 76 -6.45 8.78 -12.95
C TYR A 76 -5.00 8.79 -12.49
N ARG A 77 -4.08 8.97 -13.43
CA ARG A 77 -2.72 9.41 -13.17
C ARG A 77 -2.65 10.91 -13.47
N CYS A 78 -1.94 11.64 -12.63
CA CYS A 78 -1.84 13.09 -12.72
C CYS A 78 -0.39 13.57 -12.61
N HIS A 79 -0.08 14.64 -13.33
CA HIS A 79 1.23 15.30 -13.26
C HIS A 79 1.24 16.49 -12.28
N ASN A 80 0.09 16.84 -11.69
CA ASN A 80 -0.02 17.91 -10.69
C ASN A 80 -1.27 17.74 -9.81
N PHE A 81 -1.35 18.49 -8.71
CA PHE A 81 -2.57 18.63 -7.92
C PHE A 81 -3.42 19.82 -8.38
N PRO A 82 -4.75 19.77 -8.22
CA PRO A 82 -5.55 18.62 -7.76
C PRO A 82 -5.60 17.49 -8.80
N CYS A 83 -5.53 16.24 -8.33
CA CYS A 83 -5.69 15.05 -9.16
C CYS A 83 -7.14 14.56 -9.06
N SER A 84 -7.98 14.97 -10.00
CA SER A 84 -9.42 14.71 -10.00
C SER A 84 -9.99 14.92 -11.41
N PRO A 85 -11.09 14.24 -11.79
CA PRO A 85 -11.78 14.45 -13.06
C PRO A 85 -12.24 15.90 -13.28
N SER A 86 -12.46 16.68 -12.21
CA SER A 86 -12.79 18.11 -12.31
C SER A 86 -11.63 18.98 -12.82
N TYR A 87 -10.41 18.45 -12.87
CA TYR A 87 -9.19 19.15 -13.29
C TYR A 87 -8.47 18.37 -14.40
N PRO A 88 -9.09 18.21 -15.59
CA PRO A 88 -8.56 17.36 -16.65
C PRO A 88 -7.20 17.82 -17.17
N ALA A 89 -6.89 19.12 -17.05
CA ALA A 89 -5.59 19.67 -17.41
C ALA A 89 -4.43 19.06 -16.60
N ASN A 90 -4.68 18.50 -15.40
CA ASN A 90 -3.67 17.84 -14.58
C ASN A 90 -3.58 16.33 -14.84
N VAL A 91 -4.57 15.75 -15.54
CA VAL A 91 -4.68 14.32 -15.80
C VAL A 91 -3.83 13.96 -17.01
N ILE A 92 -3.02 12.92 -16.89
CA ILE A 92 -2.16 12.41 -17.97
C ILE A 92 -2.65 11.08 -18.53
N ALA A 93 -3.35 10.28 -17.71
CA ALA A 93 -3.94 9.03 -18.15
C ALA A 93 -5.11 8.66 -17.24
N SER A 94 -6.06 7.91 -17.79
CA SER A 94 -7.15 7.28 -17.05
C SER A 94 -7.65 6.06 -17.79
N ALA A 95 -8.23 5.13 -17.03
CA ALA A 95 -8.95 4.00 -17.60
C ALA A 95 -9.97 3.45 -16.60
N PRO A 96 -11.01 2.76 -17.08
CA PRO A 96 -11.89 1.98 -16.23
C PRO A 96 -11.19 0.69 -15.76
N ALA A 97 -11.67 0.13 -14.66
CA ALA A 97 -11.44 -1.28 -14.33
C ALA A 97 -12.44 -2.14 -15.11
N ASP A 98 -11.93 -3.14 -15.84
CA ASP A 98 -12.78 -4.15 -16.47
C ASP A 98 -13.03 -5.27 -15.45
N ARG A 99 -14.29 -5.70 -15.32
CA ARG A 99 -14.67 -6.83 -14.45
C ARG A 99 -14.34 -8.17 -15.09
N ASN A 100 -14.33 -8.23 -16.41
CA ASN A 100 -14.26 -9.47 -17.19
C ASN A 100 -12.84 -9.76 -17.69
N ALA A 101 -11.93 -8.80 -17.57
CA ALA A 101 -10.55 -8.93 -18.01
C ALA A 101 -9.59 -8.25 -17.01
N PRO A 102 -8.37 -8.77 -16.81
CA PRO A 102 -7.37 -8.09 -16.02
C PRO A 102 -6.99 -6.76 -16.67
N THR A 103 -7.10 -5.66 -15.93
CA THR A 103 -6.55 -4.36 -16.32
C THR A 103 -5.37 -3.97 -15.45
N PHE A 104 -4.48 -3.14 -15.99
CA PHE A 104 -3.25 -2.74 -15.35
C PHE A 104 -3.03 -1.25 -15.52
N VAL A 105 -2.25 -0.68 -14.59
CA VAL A 105 -1.73 0.67 -14.67
C VAL A 105 -0.25 0.66 -14.31
N ASP A 106 0.56 1.31 -15.13
CA ASP A 106 1.95 1.62 -14.80
C ASP A 106 1.98 3.02 -14.20
N ILE A 107 2.36 3.12 -12.92
CA ILE A 107 2.61 4.38 -12.23
C ILE A 107 4.08 4.72 -12.43
N LEU A 108 4.35 5.83 -13.10
CA LEU A 108 5.70 6.24 -13.43
C LEU A 108 6.32 7.07 -12.31
N PRO A 109 7.65 7.07 -12.15
CA PRO A 109 8.32 7.91 -11.15
C PRO A 109 8.08 9.41 -11.33
N THR A 110 7.73 9.82 -12.55
CA THR A 110 7.42 11.21 -12.93
C THR A 110 6.00 11.64 -12.57
N ASP A 111 5.11 10.69 -12.27
CA ASP A 111 3.75 11.01 -11.87
C ASP A 111 3.76 11.71 -10.53
N VAL A 112 2.84 12.64 -10.32
CA VAL A 112 2.69 13.30 -9.02
C VAL A 112 1.68 12.56 -8.17
N ALA A 113 0.56 12.13 -8.75
CA ALA A 113 -0.49 11.49 -7.97
C ALA A 113 -1.29 10.47 -8.79
N VAL A 114 -1.95 9.57 -8.08
CA VAL A 114 -2.94 8.64 -8.62
C VAL A 114 -4.25 8.80 -7.84
N ALA A 115 -5.34 9.07 -8.54
CA ALA A 115 -6.68 9.11 -7.96
C ALA A 115 -7.43 7.81 -8.28
N LEU A 116 -7.97 7.17 -7.26
CA LEU A 116 -8.75 5.94 -7.36
C LEU A 116 -10.22 6.23 -7.08
N HIS A 117 -11.09 5.66 -7.90
CA HIS A 117 -12.54 5.75 -7.75
C HIS A 117 -13.16 4.37 -7.92
N ASN A 118 -13.60 3.77 -6.82
CA ASN A 118 -14.15 2.42 -6.78
C ASN A 118 -13.24 1.35 -7.40
N VAL A 119 -11.92 1.51 -7.23
CA VAL A 119 -10.90 0.55 -7.68
C VAL A 119 -9.88 0.29 -6.58
N THR A 120 -9.32 -0.91 -6.59
CA THR A 120 -8.17 -1.29 -5.77
C THR A 120 -6.99 -1.58 -6.69
N LEU A 121 -5.83 -1.04 -6.36
CA LEU A 121 -4.55 -1.34 -6.97
C LEU A 121 -3.82 -2.37 -6.11
N THR A 122 -3.32 -3.43 -6.74
CA THR A 122 -2.44 -4.41 -6.10
C THR A 122 -1.18 -4.54 -6.94
N VAL A 123 -0.01 -4.62 -6.31
CA VAL A 123 1.27 -4.78 -7.02
C VAL A 123 1.19 -5.99 -7.97
N ALA A 124 1.55 -5.78 -9.24
CA ALA A 124 1.65 -6.81 -10.25
C ALA A 124 3.12 -7.04 -10.60
N ASN A 125 3.59 -8.28 -10.41
CA ASN A 125 4.95 -8.72 -10.76
C ASN A 125 5.03 -9.20 -12.21
#